data_AF-W5SLC8-F1
#
_entry.id   AF-W5SLC8-F1
#
_cell.length_a   1.000
_cell.length_b   1.000
_cell.length_c   1.000
_cell.angle_alpha   90.00
_cell.angle_beta   90.00
_cell.angle_gamma   90.00
#
_symmetry.space_group_name_H-M   'P 1'
#
loop_
_entity.id
_entity.type
_entity.pdbx_description
1 polymer ?
#
loop_
_entity_poly.entity_id
_entity_poly.type
_entity_poly.pdbx_seq_one_letter_code
_entity_poly.pdbx_strand_id
1 'polypeptide(L)'
;MVKVIQKLLKQEKMKIRRLVSYLVKNLMLLIATDSVSSAASASIGGISGIDILQAIAKSDMTSNQSKIETAKSASDIAAAAKEDTKTLNEAKKDAIIAAGISLRAMAKDGKFAAKNDDKAPFAINGAAASAANKTLSALIMAIRNSVDSGIKKDK
;
A
#
# COMPACT_ATOMS: atom_id res chain seq x y z
N MET A 1 36.43 -20.08 -25.91
CA MET A 1 35.80 -18.81 -25.51
C MET A 1 34.27 -18.94 -25.28
N VAL A 2 33.50 -19.46 -26.25
CA VAL A 2 32.01 -19.59 -26.15
C VAL A 2 31.51 -20.40 -24.94
N LYS A 3 32.16 -21.52 -24.59
CA LYS A 3 31.76 -22.35 -23.42
C LYS A 3 31.86 -21.61 -22.07
N VAL A 4 32.78 -20.67 -21.94
CA VAL A 4 32.95 -19.87 -20.71
C VAL A 4 31.79 -18.87 -20.55
N ILE A 5 31.42 -18.21 -21.65
CA ILE A 5 30.30 -17.27 -21.70
C ILE A 5 28.98 -17.97 -21.35
N GLN A 6 28.74 -19.18 -21.89
CA GLN A 6 27.54 -19.95 -21.54
C GLN A 6 27.50 -20.38 -20.06
N LYS A 7 28.65 -20.72 -19.47
CA LYS A 7 28.74 -21.10 -18.04
C LYS A 7 28.44 -19.89 -17.13
N LEU A 8 28.90 -18.71 -17.50
CA LEU A 8 28.61 -17.45 -16.79
C LEU A 8 27.13 -17.06 -16.89
N LEU A 9 26.53 -17.13 -18.08
CA LEU A 9 25.09 -16.89 -18.28
C LEU A 9 24.21 -17.85 -17.46
N LYS A 10 24.61 -19.11 -17.32
CA LYS A 10 23.89 -20.10 -16.51
C LYS A 10 24.01 -19.81 -15.01
N GLN A 11 25.18 -19.35 -14.55
CA GLN A 11 25.42 -18.91 -13.18
C GLN A 11 24.57 -17.69 -12.82
N GLU A 12 24.50 -16.67 -13.69
CA GLU A 12 23.66 -15.49 -13.45
C GLU A 12 22.17 -15.83 -13.43
N LYS A 13 21.69 -16.66 -14.36
CA LYS A 13 20.28 -17.12 -14.34
C LYS A 13 19.93 -17.88 -13.06
N MET A 14 20.85 -18.67 -12.50
CA MET A 14 20.63 -19.32 -11.20
C MET A 14 20.61 -18.33 -10.03
N LYS A 15 21.50 -17.34 -10.02
CA LYS A 15 21.50 -16.27 -9.01
C LYS A 15 20.21 -15.45 -9.05
N ILE A 16 19.75 -15.08 -10.25
CA ILE A 16 18.47 -14.38 -10.46
C ILE A 16 17.31 -15.25 -9.96
N ARG A 17 17.26 -16.55 -10.29
CA ARG A 17 16.20 -17.45 -9.77
C ARG A 17 16.21 -17.56 -8.25
N ARG A 18 17.38 -17.62 -7.62
CA ARG A 18 17.49 -17.64 -6.15
C ARG A 18 17.00 -16.32 -5.57
N LEU A 19 17.44 -15.18 -6.10
CA LEU A 19 16.99 -13.86 -5.69
C LEU A 19 15.48 -13.68 -5.85
N VAL A 20 14.91 -14.10 -6.98
CA VAL A 20 13.46 -14.09 -7.22
C VAL A 20 12.76 -15.03 -6.22
N SER A 21 13.29 -16.21 -5.93
CA SER A 21 12.72 -17.11 -4.93
C SER A 21 12.80 -16.54 -3.51
N TYR A 22 13.90 -15.88 -3.15
CA TYR A 22 14.04 -15.16 -1.87
C TYR A 22 13.10 -13.97 -1.79
N LEU A 23 12.92 -13.20 -2.87
CA LEU A 23 11.95 -12.11 -2.96
C LEU A 23 10.53 -12.62 -2.81
N VAL A 24 10.16 -13.71 -3.50
CA VAL A 24 8.84 -14.34 -3.43
C VAL A 24 8.57 -14.93 -2.03
N LYS A 25 9.54 -15.63 -1.43
CA LYS A 25 9.41 -16.17 -0.05
C LYS A 25 9.34 -15.07 1.00
N ASN A 26 10.10 -13.99 0.83
CA ASN A 26 10.11 -12.86 1.77
C ASN A 26 8.94 -11.89 1.53
N LEU A 27 8.15 -12.08 0.47
CA LEU A 27 6.89 -11.38 0.22
C LEU A 27 5.74 -11.90 1.11
N MET A 28 5.89 -13.09 1.71
CA MET A 28 4.82 -13.81 2.38
C MET A 28 4.97 -13.76 3.91
N LEU A 29 4.67 -12.64 4.58
CA LEU A 29 4.35 -12.68 6.01
C LEU A 29 3.64 -11.42 6.53
N LEU A 30 2.31 -11.48 6.61
CA LEU A 30 1.40 -10.79 7.55
C LEU A 30 0.00 -11.45 7.36
N ILE A 31 -0.88 -11.60 8.37
CA ILE A 31 -2.19 -12.28 8.24
C ILE A 31 -3.38 -11.27 8.16
N ALA A 32 -4.25 -11.36 7.15
CA ALA A 32 -5.63 -10.81 7.20
C ALA A 32 -6.64 -11.85 6.72
N THR A 33 -7.83 -11.80 7.31
CA THR A 33 -9.00 -12.63 6.99
C THR A 33 -9.82 -12.02 5.84
N ASP A 34 -10.60 -12.85 5.13
CA ASP A 34 -11.48 -12.41 4.02
C ASP A 34 -12.47 -11.30 4.41
N SER A 35 -12.91 -11.29 5.67
CA SER A 35 -13.77 -10.24 6.25
C SER A 35 -13.09 -8.86 6.26
N VAL A 36 -11.79 -8.81 6.51
CA VAL A 36 -11.02 -7.56 6.60
C VAL A 36 -10.73 -7.01 5.20
N SER A 37 -10.53 -7.88 4.19
CA SER A 37 -10.34 -7.44 2.81
C SER A 37 -11.62 -6.85 2.19
N SER A 38 -12.78 -7.43 2.53
CA SER A 38 -14.08 -6.91 2.09
C SER A 38 -14.38 -5.56 2.75
N ALA A 39 -14.14 -5.44 4.06
CA ALA A 39 -14.29 -4.18 4.80
C ALA A 39 -13.35 -3.08 4.28
N ALA A 40 -12.09 -3.42 3.95
CA ALA A 40 -11.15 -2.47 3.35
C ALA A 40 -11.64 -1.98 1.98
N SER A 41 -12.13 -2.89 1.13
CA SER A 41 -12.69 -2.54 -0.18
C SER A 41 -13.94 -1.66 -0.05
N ALA A 42 -14.83 -1.97 0.90
CA ALA A 42 -16.04 -1.19 1.16
C ALA A 42 -15.72 0.22 1.65
N SER A 43 -14.80 0.32 2.62
CA SER A 43 -14.29 1.58 3.15
C SER A 43 -13.69 2.42 2.02
N ILE A 44 -12.81 1.85 1.19
CA ILE A 44 -12.21 2.56 0.04
C ILE A 44 -13.25 2.93 -1.02
N GLY A 45 -14.27 2.09 -1.25
CA GLY A 45 -15.32 2.31 -2.24
C GLY A 45 -16.08 3.63 -2.02
N GLY A 46 -16.42 3.93 -0.76
CA GLY A 46 -17.20 5.12 -0.38
C GLY A 46 -16.41 6.43 -0.27
N ILE A 47 -15.07 6.39 -0.27
CA ILE A 47 -14.22 7.58 -0.04
C ILE A 47 -13.70 8.16 -1.36
N SER A 48 -13.61 9.49 -1.45
CA SER A 48 -12.98 10.17 -2.58
C SER A 48 -11.46 10.22 -2.48
N GLY A 49 -10.75 10.37 -3.61
CA GLY A 49 -9.30 10.54 -3.61
C GLY A 49 -8.82 11.79 -2.86
N ILE A 50 -9.66 12.83 -2.79
CA ILE A 50 -9.37 14.07 -2.06
C ILE A 50 -9.40 13.84 -0.55
N ASP A 51 -10.38 13.08 -0.05
CA ASP A 51 -10.46 12.74 1.37
C ASP A 51 -9.27 11.88 1.81
N ILE A 52 -8.84 10.95 0.94
CA ILE A 52 -7.64 10.15 1.16
C ILE A 52 -6.40 11.05 1.22
N LEU A 53 -6.23 11.97 0.26
CA LEU A 53 -5.12 12.93 0.28
C LEU A 53 -5.12 13.85 1.49
N GLN A 54 -6.29 14.34 1.93
CA GLN A 54 -6.40 15.15 3.13
C GLN A 54 -6.01 14.36 4.38
N ALA A 55 -6.41 13.09 4.47
CA ALA A 55 -6.04 12.23 5.59
C ALA A 55 -4.52 11.94 5.60
N ILE A 56 -3.89 11.79 4.44
CA ILE A 56 -2.43 11.70 4.31
C ILE A 56 -1.77 13.03 4.72
N ALA A 57 -2.26 14.16 4.23
CA ALA A 57 -1.69 15.48 4.54
C ALA A 57 -1.82 15.86 6.03
N LYS A 58 -2.88 15.39 6.70
CA LYS A 58 -3.09 15.55 8.14
C LYS A 58 -2.36 14.51 8.98
N SER A 59 -1.70 13.53 8.36
CA SER A 59 -0.97 12.50 9.10
C SER A 59 0.39 13.02 9.55
N ASP A 60 0.68 12.82 10.83
CA ASP A 60 1.98 13.17 11.41
C ASP A 60 3.10 12.25 10.90
N MET A 61 4.35 12.66 11.11
CA MET A 61 5.52 11.80 10.92
C MET A 61 5.39 10.56 11.82
N THR A 62 5.70 9.40 11.25
CA THR A 62 5.47 8.08 11.85
C THR A 62 6.03 7.98 13.28
N SER A 63 5.18 7.62 14.25
CA SER A 63 5.65 7.14 15.55
C SER A 63 6.29 5.76 15.36
N ASN A 64 7.53 5.59 15.80
CA ASN A 64 8.24 4.31 15.74
C ASN A 64 7.34 3.17 16.27
N GLN A 65 7.10 2.16 15.43
CA GLN A 65 6.42 0.90 15.77
C GLN A 65 5.02 1.03 16.38
N SER A 66 4.15 1.87 15.78
CA SER A 66 2.73 1.91 16.15
C SER A 66 2.03 0.55 15.95
N LYS A 67 1.25 0.08 16.94
CA LYS A 67 0.38 -1.09 16.80
C LYS A 67 -0.86 -0.74 16.00
N ILE A 68 -1.43 -1.71 15.27
CA ILE A 68 -2.62 -1.49 14.43
C ILE A 68 -3.82 -0.95 15.23
N GLU A 69 -3.95 -1.32 16.50
CA GLU A 69 -5.02 -0.85 17.40
C GLU A 69 -4.84 0.61 17.80
N THR A 70 -3.61 1.02 18.11
CA THR A 70 -3.30 2.37 18.63
C THR A 70 -3.04 3.38 17.51
N ALA A 71 -2.96 2.94 16.26
CA ALA A 71 -2.70 3.82 15.11
C ALA A 71 -3.76 4.94 14.98
N LYS A 72 -3.37 6.20 15.08
CA LYS A 72 -4.32 7.33 14.97
C LYS A 72 -4.27 7.99 13.60
N SER A 73 -3.15 7.83 12.91
CA SER A 73 -2.86 8.50 11.65
C SER A 73 -2.62 7.49 10.51
N ALA A 74 -2.73 7.97 9.26
CA ALA A 74 -2.46 7.16 8.08
C ALA A 74 -1.04 6.54 8.11
N SER A 75 -0.04 7.33 8.53
CA SER A 75 1.35 6.90 8.71
C SER A 75 1.50 5.75 9.71
N ASP A 76 0.75 5.77 10.82
CA ASP A 76 0.79 4.70 11.82
C ASP A 76 0.20 3.40 11.28
N ILE A 77 -0.90 3.49 10.52
CA ILE A 77 -1.51 2.33 9.86
C ILE A 77 -0.56 1.75 8.82
N ALA A 78 0.14 2.61 8.07
CA ALA A 78 1.11 2.18 7.07
C ALA A 78 2.39 1.57 7.69
N ALA A 79 2.78 2.00 8.89
CA ALA A 79 3.96 1.51 9.60
C ALA A 79 3.66 0.35 10.55
N ALA A 80 2.39 0.00 10.74
CA ALA A 80 1.99 -1.01 11.71
C ALA A 80 2.68 -2.36 11.47
N ALA A 81 3.22 -2.93 12.55
CA ALA A 81 3.87 -4.23 12.53
C ALA A 81 2.85 -5.39 12.46
N LYS A 82 3.36 -6.59 12.17
CA LYS A 82 2.58 -7.83 12.13
C LYS A 82 1.92 -8.13 13.47
N GLU A 83 0.61 -7.95 13.58
CA GLU A 83 -0.18 -8.50 14.70
C GLU A 83 -1.32 -9.34 14.12
N ASP A 84 -1.21 -10.67 14.27
CA ASP A 84 -1.95 -11.68 13.48
C ASP A 84 -3.45 -11.83 13.79
N THR A 85 -3.99 -11.00 14.68
CA THR A 85 -5.38 -11.12 15.16
C THR A 85 -6.08 -9.80 15.41
N LYS A 86 -5.44 -8.66 15.11
CA LYS A 86 -5.95 -7.36 15.52
C LYS A 86 -6.46 -6.54 14.36
N THR A 87 -7.69 -6.09 14.50
CA THR A 87 -8.36 -5.22 13.55
C THR A 87 -8.23 -3.76 13.97
N LEU A 88 -8.37 -2.87 13.00
CA LEU A 88 -8.54 -1.45 13.29
C LEU A 88 -9.83 -1.28 14.10
N ASN A 89 -9.75 -0.54 15.20
CA ASN A 89 -10.95 -0.16 15.95
C ASN A 89 -11.92 0.60 15.01
N GLU A 90 -13.20 0.25 15.04
CA GLU A 90 -14.28 0.88 14.27
C GLU A 90 -14.33 2.41 14.47
N ALA A 91 -13.76 2.91 15.57
CA ALA A 91 -13.59 4.34 15.82
C ALA A 91 -12.70 5.08 14.79
N LYS A 92 -11.98 4.37 13.90
CA LYS A 92 -11.11 4.98 12.89
C LYS A 92 -11.93 5.27 11.62
N LYS A 93 -11.93 6.54 11.20
CA LYS A 93 -12.65 6.98 10.00
C LYS A 93 -12.13 6.27 8.75
N ASP A 94 -13.05 5.85 7.89
CA ASP A 94 -12.81 5.22 6.60
C ASP A 94 -11.68 5.91 5.79
N ALA A 95 -11.67 7.25 5.74
CA ALA A 95 -10.64 8.04 5.06
C ALA A 95 -9.21 7.80 5.60
N ILE A 96 -9.05 7.62 6.91
CA ILE A 96 -7.74 7.37 7.55
C ILE A 96 -7.27 5.95 7.23
N ILE A 97 -8.19 4.99 7.19
CA ILE A 97 -7.91 3.59 6.83
C ILE A 97 -7.47 3.52 5.36
N ALA A 98 -8.22 4.13 4.45
CA ALA A 98 -7.87 4.19 3.03
C ALA A 98 -6.55 4.93 2.79
N ALA A 99 -6.26 5.99 3.54
CA ALA A 99 -4.98 6.69 3.51
C ALA A 99 -3.82 5.80 3.99
N GLY A 100 -4.00 5.06 5.09
CA GLY A 100 -3.01 4.11 5.57
C GLY A 100 -2.75 2.96 4.58
N ILE A 101 -3.81 2.43 3.96
CA ILE A 101 -3.71 1.42 2.89
C ILE A 101 -2.98 2.01 1.68
N SER A 102 -3.31 3.23 1.26
CA SER A 102 -2.63 3.91 0.14
C SER A 102 -1.13 4.07 0.43
N LEU A 103 -0.77 4.61 1.59
CA LEU A 103 0.63 4.76 2.00
C LEU A 103 1.37 3.42 2.07
N ARG A 104 0.73 2.38 2.64
CA ARG A 104 1.31 1.02 2.67
C ARG A 104 1.48 0.47 1.26
N ALA A 105 0.52 0.65 0.36
CA ALA A 105 0.58 0.15 -1.01
C ALA A 105 1.69 0.83 -1.83
N MET A 106 1.98 2.11 -1.55
CA MET A 106 3.02 2.88 -2.23
C MET A 106 4.41 2.72 -1.60
N ALA A 107 4.51 2.17 -0.39
CA ALA A 107 5.78 1.98 0.32
C ALA A 107 6.62 0.86 -0.31
N LYS A 108 7.96 1.05 -0.33
CA LYS A 108 8.91 0.08 -0.91
C LYS A 108 8.78 -1.34 -0.37
N ASP A 109 8.60 -1.47 0.94
CA ASP A 109 8.40 -2.74 1.64
C ASP A 109 6.93 -2.95 2.08
N GLY A 110 6.03 -2.23 1.41
CA GLY A 110 4.59 -2.28 1.59
C GLY A 110 4.02 -3.65 1.26
N LYS A 111 3.58 -4.38 2.28
CA LYS A 111 2.95 -5.69 2.13
C LYS A 111 1.68 -5.75 2.94
N PHE A 112 0.68 -6.38 2.34
CA PHE A 112 -0.57 -6.67 3.01
C PHE A 112 -0.66 -8.12 3.40
N ALA A 113 -1.45 -8.29 4.44
CA ALA A 113 -1.61 -9.49 5.18
C ALA A 113 -2.72 -10.33 4.54
N ALA A 114 -2.55 -11.62 4.26
CA ALA A 114 -3.62 -12.46 3.70
C ALA A 114 -3.52 -13.90 4.22
N LYS A 115 -4.65 -14.54 4.54
CA LYS A 115 -4.69 -15.99 4.75
C LYS A 115 -4.34 -16.70 3.44
N ASN A 116 -3.78 -17.91 3.55
CA ASN A 116 -3.54 -18.82 2.42
C ASN A 116 -4.87 -19.39 1.91
N ASP A 117 -5.72 -18.52 1.40
CA ASP A 117 -6.87 -18.84 0.58
C ASP A 117 -6.59 -18.26 -0.80
N ASP A 118 -6.96 -18.99 -1.85
CA ASP A 118 -6.69 -18.61 -3.24
C ASP A 118 -7.36 -17.28 -3.65
N LYS A 119 -8.32 -16.78 -2.87
CA LYS A 119 -9.11 -15.56 -3.20
C LYS A 119 -8.73 -14.31 -2.40
N ALA A 120 -8.24 -14.47 -1.17
CA ALA A 120 -7.87 -13.37 -0.28
C ALA A 120 -6.85 -12.36 -0.89
N PRO A 121 -5.74 -12.79 -1.54
CA PRO A 121 -4.74 -11.86 -2.03
C PRO A 121 -5.24 -10.96 -3.17
N PHE A 122 -6.17 -11.45 -4.01
CA PHE A 122 -6.71 -10.67 -5.11
C PHE A 122 -7.59 -9.51 -4.62
N ALA A 123 -8.42 -9.75 -3.60
CA ALA A 123 -9.29 -8.73 -3.03
C ALA A 123 -8.48 -7.61 -2.36
N ILE A 124 -7.41 -7.96 -1.64
CA ILE A 124 -6.54 -6.98 -0.97
C ILE A 124 -5.76 -6.16 -1.98
N ASN A 125 -5.24 -6.79 -3.04
CA ASN A 125 -4.55 -6.09 -4.10
C ASN A 125 -5.49 -5.12 -4.85
N GLY A 126 -6.74 -5.52 -5.08
CA GLY A 126 -7.77 -4.64 -5.66
C GLY A 126 -8.04 -3.42 -4.79
N ALA A 127 -8.21 -3.61 -3.49
CA ALA A 127 -8.38 -2.52 -2.52
C ALA A 127 -7.17 -1.57 -2.51
N ALA A 128 -5.96 -2.13 -2.38
CA ALA A 128 -4.71 -1.37 -2.36
C ALA A 128 -4.50 -0.55 -3.64
N ALA A 129 -4.70 -1.17 -4.81
CA ALA A 129 -4.59 -0.51 -6.10
C ALA A 129 -5.63 0.61 -6.26
N SER A 130 -6.87 0.39 -5.81
CA SER A 130 -7.93 1.40 -5.84
C SER A 130 -7.59 2.61 -4.96
N ALA A 131 -7.12 2.38 -3.73
CA ALA A 131 -6.70 3.46 -2.82
C ALA A 131 -5.54 4.28 -3.40
N ALA A 132 -4.51 3.60 -3.94
CA ALA A 132 -3.38 4.27 -4.58
C ALA A 132 -3.81 5.08 -5.82
N ASN A 133 -4.63 4.51 -6.70
CA ASN A 133 -5.13 5.20 -7.90
C ASN A 133 -5.97 6.43 -7.56
N LYS A 134 -6.87 6.33 -6.58
CA LYS A 134 -7.67 7.47 -6.11
C LYS A 134 -6.79 8.59 -5.56
N THR A 135 -5.77 8.24 -4.76
CA THR A 135 -4.81 9.20 -4.19
C THR A 135 -4.03 9.93 -5.27
N LEU A 136 -3.43 9.18 -6.21
CA LEU A 136 -2.63 9.75 -7.30
C LEU A 136 -3.47 10.62 -8.24
N SER A 137 -4.69 10.18 -8.57
CA SER A 137 -5.60 10.94 -9.43
C SER A 137 -5.96 12.29 -8.82
N ALA A 138 -6.27 12.31 -7.51
CA ALA A 138 -6.57 13.54 -6.81
C ALA A 138 -5.34 14.46 -6.72
N LEU A 139 -4.13 13.91 -6.63
CA LEU A 139 -2.89 14.69 -6.58
C LEU A 139 -2.62 15.36 -7.94
N ILE A 140 -2.79 14.61 -9.03
CA ILE A 140 -2.67 15.13 -10.39
C ILE A 140 -3.67 16.27 -10.62
N MET A 141 -4.92 16.11 -10.19
CA MET A 141 -5.94 17.15 -10.29
C MET A 141 -5.58 18.39 -9.47
N ALA A 142 -5.09 18.22 -8.24
CA ALA A 142 -4.67 19.33 -7.40
C ALA A 142 -3.51 20.12 -8.03
N ILE A 143 -2.51 19.43 -8.57
CA ILE A 143 -1.38 20.05 -9.28
C ILE A 143 -1.88 20.78 -10.52
N ARG A 144 -2.71 20.14 -11.35
CA ARG A 144 -3.28 20.77 -12.56
C ARG A 144 -4.05 22.04 -12.23
N ASN A 145 -4.94 21.99 -11.24
CA ASN A 145 -5.73 23.15 -10.85
C ASN A 145 -4.84 24.29 -10.33
N SER A 146 -3.77 23.98 -9.59
CA SER A 146 -2.81 24.99 -9.11
C SER A 146 -2.03 25.62 -10.26
N VAL A 147 -1.57 24.82 -11.22
CA VAL A 147 -0.84 25.29 -12.41
C VAL A 147 -1.75 26.12 -13.31
N ASP A 148 -2.95 25.64 -13.61
CA ASP A 148 -3.95 26.37 -14.42
C ASP A 148 -4.32 27.71 -13.77
N SER A 149 -4.48 27.74 -12.44
CA SER A 149 -4.76 28.97 -11.71
C SER A 149 -3.58 29.94 -11.73
N GLY A 150 -2.34 29.43 -11.70
CA GLY A 150 -1.13 30.25 -11.86
C GLY A 150 -1.06 30.89 -13.24
N ILE A 151 -1.17 30.08 -14.29
CA ILE A 151 -1.12 30.55 -15.69
C ILE A 151 -2.23 31.55 -16.00
N LYS A 152 -3.43 31.38 -15.43
CA LYS A 152 -4.55 32.32 -15.61
C LYS A 152 -4.36 33.66 -14.90
N LYS A 153 -3.57 33.71 -13.83
CA LYS A 153 -3.27 34.96 -13.10
C LYS A 153 -2.18 35.79 -13.79
N ASP A 154 -1.30 35.13 -14.54
CA ASP A 154 -0.23 35.78 -15.30
C ASP A 154 -0.68 36.32 -16.67
N LYS A 155 -1.97 36.18 -17.01
CA LYS A 155 -2.63 36.79 -18.17
C LYS A 155 -3.58 37.89 -17.73
#